data_AF-A0A3D2CCT7-F1
#
_entry.id   AF-A0A3D2CCT7-F1
#
_cell.length_a   1.000
_cell.length_b   1.000
_cell.length_c   1.000
_cell.angle_alpha   90.00
_cell.angle_beta   90.00
_cell.angle_gamma   90.00
#
_symmetry.space_group_name_H-M   'P 1'
#
loop_
_entity.id
_entity.type
_entity.pdbx_description
1 polymer ?
#
loop_
_entity_poly.entity_id
_entity_poly.type
_entity_poly.pdbx_seq_one_letter_code
_entity_poly.pdbx_strand_id
1 'polypeptide(L)'
;MSTQRHLLGLGLWLVSCTTPSDKSTPGTVEATTGSTDDSTTDDGNDDGSGDENDDNDDSGGTDEEADGDGDGYDAEADCDDQNADIHPGADELCDGVDNDCDGLVDDADDDVTGTTTSYPDADGDGYGDAELPEEVCELGSDRVTDATDCDDTSTEVHPGATETWYDGVDTDCSGTSDYDADGDGFDSDAWGGTDCDDTLASTNPDAAETWYDGVDADCSGTSDYDYDADGYDAKEYGGTDCDDRSASTYPGATETWYDGVDADCAGDSDYDADADGFDSDAHGGTDCDDTKAAINSDAAETWYDGVDTDCSGTSDYDADGDGFDSDAYGGTDCDDA
;
A
#
# COMPACT_ATOMS: atom_id res chain seq x y z
N MET A 1 20.18 1.94 37.75
CA MET A 1 19.96 0.92 38.81
C MET A 1 18.56 0.39 38.56
N SER A 2 18.35 -0.73 37.89
CA SER A 2 18.65 -2.08 38.37
C SER A 2 18.68 -3.03 37.17
N THR A 3 19.77 -3.77 37.06
CA THR A 3 20.00 -4.85 36.12
C THR A 3 19.33 -6.13 36.63
N GLN A 4 18.60 -6.85 35.78
CA GLN A 4 18.31 -8.26 36.05
C GLN A 4 18.42 -9.09 34.78
N ARG A 5 19.62 -9.70 34.64
CA ARG A 5 19.91 -10.81 33.73
C ARG A 5 19.20 -12.06 34.25
N HIS A 6 18.51 -12.80 33.37
CA HIS A 6 18.20 -14.21 33.59
C HIS A 6 18.91 -15.08 32.57
N LEU A 7 19.43 -16.19 33.12
CA LEU A 7 20.29 -17.19 32.52
C LEU A 7 19.48 -18.30 31.84
N LEU A 8 20.02 -18.80 30.72
CA LEU A 8 20.12 -20.20 30.27
C LEU A 8 18.85 -21.04 30.05
N GLY A 9 18.73 -21.53 28.81
CA GLY A 9 17.94 -22.71 28.44
C GLY A 9 18.32 -23.26 27.07
N LEU A 10 19.54 -23.78 26.92
CA LEU A 10 19.94 -24.57 25.73
C LEU A 10 19.24 -25.93 25.75
N GLY A 11 18.22 -26.08 24.91
CA GLY A 11 17.48 -27.32 24.67
C GLY A 11 18.02 -28.05 23.44
N LEU A 12 18.86 -29.05 23.68
CA LEU A 12 19.42 -30.00 22.72
C LEU A 12 18.32 -30.92 22.16
N TRP A 13 18.01 -30.83 20.86
CA TRP A 13 17.18 -31.82 20.16
C TRP A 13 18.04 -32.73 19.27
N LEU A 14 17.77 -34.02 19.41
CA LEU A 14 18.51 -35.13 18.83
C LEU A 14 18.23 -35.28 17.33
N VAL A 15 19.29 -35.23 16.54
CA VAL A 15 19.33 -35.74 15.16
C VAL A 15 19.17 -37.27 15.22
N SER A 16 18.13 -37.80 14.57
CA SER A 16 18.01 -39.24 14.28
C SER A 16 18.23 -39.47 12.80
N CYS A 17 19.33 -40.14 12.48
CA CYS A 17 19.72 -40.58 11.16
C CYS A 17 19.18 -42.01 10.93
N THR A 18 18.37 -42.21 9.88
CA THR A 18 17.97 -43.55 9.41
C THR A 18 18.59 -43.84 8.06
N THR A 19 19.20 -45.03 7.98
CA THR A 19 20.04 -45.55 6.89
C THR A 19 19.27 -45.99 5.65
N PRO A 20 19.85 -45.92 4.44
CA PRO A 20 19.27 -46.47 3.22
C PRO A 20 19.49 -47.99 3.13
N SER A 21 18.49 -48.70 2.60
CA SER A 21 18.58 -50.14 2.33
C SER A 21 19.17 -50.39 0.95
N ASP A 22 20.08 -51.37 0.91
CA ASP A 22 21.02 -51.66 -0.16
C ASP A 22 20.67 -53.00 -0.85
N LYS A 23 21.01 -53.08 -2.16
CA LYS A 23 21.25 -54.28 -3.01
C LYS A 23 20.10 -55.16 -3.52
N SER A 24 20.08 -55.33 -4.85
CA SER A 24 20.67 -56.53 -5.50
C SER A 24 20.86 -56.39 -7.03
N THR A 25 22.10 -56.64 -7.47
CA THR A 25 22.65 -56.86 -8.83
C THR A 25 22.45 -58.33 -9.31
N PRO A 26 23.09 -58.83 -10.40
CA PRO A 26 23.16 -58.42 -11.81
C PRO A 26 22.80 -59.61 -12.76
N GLY A 27 22.70 -59.35 -14.07
CA GLY A 27 22.51 -60.42 -15.08
C GLY A 27 23.05 -60.03 -16.45
N THR A 28 24.16 -60.67 -16.82
CA THR A 28 24.96 -60.49 -18.04
C THR A 28 24.46 -61.28 -19.26
N VAL A 29 25.04 -60.93 -20.41
CA VAL A 29 25.49 -61.76 -21.56
C VAL A 29 24.66 -61.95 -22.85
N GLU A 30 25.29 -61.44 -23.93
CA GLU A 30 25.63 -62.08 -25.22
C GLU A 30 24.66 -61.99 -26.42
N ALA A 31 25.26 -61.54 -27.52
CA ALA A 31 24.78 -61.55 -28.90
C ALA A 31 24.70 -62.97 -29.49
N THR A 32 24.04 -63.12 -30.65
CA THR A 32 24.59 -63.68 -31.90
C THR A 32 23.51 -64.14 -32.91
N THR A 33 23.80 -63.89 -34.20
CA THR A 33 23.39 -64.64 -35.43
C THR A 33 21.90 -64.61 -35.84
N GLY A 34 21.48 -64.51 -37.10
CA GLY A 34 22.11 -64.60 -38.43
C GLY A 34 21.17 -65.35 -39.40
N SER A 35 21.08 -64.90 -40.67
CA SER A 35 20.53 -65.62 -41.86
C SER A 35 19.00 -65.85 -41.95
N THR A 36 18.31 -65.88 -43.09
CA THR A 36 18.65 -66.03 -44.54
C THR A 36 17.39 -65.74 -45.41
N ASP A 37 17.64 -65.39 -46.68
CA ASP A 37 16.89 -65.69 -47.92
C ASP A 37 15.42 -65.25 -48.09
N ASP A 38 15.12 -64.55 -49.20
CA ASP A 38 14.61 -65.18 -50.43
C ASP A 38 14.48 -64.14 -51.59
N SER A 39 14.33 -64.62 -52.81
CA SER A 39 15.04 -64.18 -54.00
C SER A 39 14.12 -64.02 -55.23
N THR A 40 14.40 -62.99 -56.06
CA THR A 40 14.20 -62.90 -57.54
C THR A 40 12.74 -62.88 -58.07
N THR A 41 12.33 -62.30 -59.22
CA THR A 41 12.87 -62.00 -60.56
C THR A 41 11.95 -60.98 -61.27
N ASP A 42 12.40 -60.21 -62.28
CA ASP A 42 12.02 -60.35 -63.71
C ASP A 42 12.31 -59.08 -64.56
N ASP A 43 12.73 -59.32 -65.81
CA ASP A 43 13.43 -58.46 -66.76
C ASP A 43 12.53 -57.77 -67.82
N GLY A 44 13.06 -56.70 -68.46
CA GLY A 44 12.70 -56.25 -69.83
C GLY A 44 12.46 -54.73 -69.98
N ASN A 45 13.41 -53.91 -70.46
CA ASN A 45 13.88 -53.63 -71.84
C ASN A 45 12.89 -52.84 -72.74
N ASP A 46 13.24 -51.60 -73.13
CA ASP A 46 13.20 -50.97 -74.50
C ASP A 46 13.28 -49.43 -74.36
N ASP A 47 14.36 -48.72 -74.75
CA ASP A 47 14.88 -48.35 -76.08
C ASP A 47 14.41 -46.96 -76.60
N GLY A 48 15.35 -46.12 -77.04
CA GLY A 48 15.05 -44.79 -77.60
C GLY A 48 16.22 -43.81 -77.62
N SER A 49 17.27 -44.11 -78.40
CA SER A 49 18.31 -43.14 -78.82
C SER A 49 17.87 -42.28 -80.02
N GLY A 50 18.44 -41.08 -80.12
CA GLY A 50 18.55 -40.24 -81.33
C GLY A 50 18.73 -38.77 -80.96
N ASP A 51 19.97 -38.26 -80.85
CA ASP A 51 20.79 -37.62 -81.92
C ASP A 51 20.63 -36.08 -81.82
N GLU A 52 21.62 -35.18 -81.92
CA GLU A 52 23.07 -35.21 -82.11
C GLU A 52 23.57 -33.74 -82.01
N ASN A 53 24.80 -33.53 -81.48
CA ASN A 53 25.78 -32.45 -81.78
C ASN A 53 25.41 -30.98 -81.46
N ASP A 54 26.29 -30.04 -81.13
CA ASP A 54 27.74 -29.91 -80.90
C ASP A 54 27.88 -28.46 -80.35
N ASP A 55 28.79 -28.21 -79.42
CA ASP A 55 29.61 -26.98 -79.30
C ASP A 55 30.18 -26.78 -77.87
N ASN A 56 31.28 -27.49 -77.63
CA ASN A 56 32.53 -27.02 -77.02
C ASN A 56 32.58 -25.59 -76.39
N ASP A 57 32.68 -25.53 -75.05
CA ASP A 57 33.44 -24.52 -74.28
C ASP A 57 33.80 -25.15 -72.91
N ASP A 58 34.98 -25.74 -72.74
CA ASP A 58 36.14 -25.06 -72.13
C ASP A 58 35.78 -24.56 -70.71
N SER A 59 36.08 -25.27 -69.62
CA SER A 59 37.43 -25.53 -69.14
C SER A 59 37.40 -26.32 -67.84
N GLY A 60 38.39 -27.20 -67.62
CA GLY A 60 39.04 -27.26 -66.30
C GLY A 60 38.38 -28.08 -65.19
N GLY A 61 37.84 -29.27 -65.48
CA GLY A 61 37.65 -30.29 -64.45
C GLY A 61 39.00 -30.85 -64.00
N THR A 62 39.68 -30.14 -63.10
CA THR A 62 40.81 -30.62 -62.35
C THR A 62 40.59 -30.26 -60.90
N ASP A 63 40.22 -31.24 -60.07
CA ASP A 63 40.84 -31.45 -58.75
C ASP A 63 41.11 -30.17 -57.94
N GLU A 64 40.06 -29.38 -57.70
CA GLU A 64 40.01 -28.35 -56.66
C GLU A 64 38.90 -28.82 -55.73
N GLU A 65 39.31 -29.38 -54.60
CA GLU A 65 38.67 -29.26 -53.27
C GLU A 65 37.16 -28.94 -53.37
N ALA A 66 36.32 -29.98 -53.27
CA ALA A 66 34.89 -29.85 -53.52
C ALA A 66 34.25 -28.91 -52.49
N ASP A 67 33.83 -27.74 -52.97
CA ASP A 67 32.92 -26.79 -52.31
C ASP A 67 31.51 -27.13 -52.81
N GLY A 68 30.80 -27.96 -52.03
CA GLY A 68 29.56 -28.62 -52.41
C GLY A 68 28.32 -27.73 -52.33
N ASP A 69 28.35 -26.69 -51.49
CA ASP A 69 27.23 -25.79 -51.24
C ASP A 69 27.47 -24.32 -51.64
N GLY A 70 28.71 -23.95 -51.98
CA GLY A 70 29.09 -22.66 -52.54
C GLY A 70 29.32 -21.56 -51.52
N ASP A 71 29.62 -21.91 -50.26
CA ASP A 71 29.96 -20.99 -49.17
C ASP A 71 31.40 -20.41 -49.27
N GLY A 72 32.24 -21.03 -50.09
CA GLY A 72 33.64 -20.65 -50.31
C GLY A 72 34.65 -21.41 -49.45
N TYR A 73 34.23 -22.45 -48.75
CA TYR A 73 35.07 -23.41 -48.03
C TYR A 73 35.06 -24.77 -48.74
N ASP A 74 36.08 -25.58 -48.50
CA ASP A 74 36.15 -26.94 -49.07
C ASP A 74 35.68 -27.98 -48.06
N ALA A 75 35.30 -29.16 -48.54
CA ALA A 75 34.86 -30.29 -47.71
C ALA A 75 35.84 -30.74 -46.61
N GLU A 76 37.09 -30.28 -46.62
CA GLU A 76 38.07 -30.56 -45.57
C GLU A 76 38.03 -29.53 -44.43
N ALA A 77 37.66 -28.28 -44.72
CA ALA A 77 37.52 -27.19 -43.76
C ALA A 77 36.07 -27.01 -43.28
N ASP A 78 35.09 -27.32 -44.13
CA ASP A 78 33.66 -27.24 -43.84
C ASP A 78 33.15 -28.54 -43.20
N CYS A 79 32.48 -28.40 -42.05
CA CYS A 79 31.91 -29.49 -41.30
C CYS A 79 30.59 -30.02 -41.90
N ASP A 80 29.90 -29.27 -42.78
CA ASP A 80 28.76 -29.73 -43.59
C ASP A 80 28.73 -29.12 -45.01
N ASP A 81 29.54 -29.68 -45.92
CA ASP A 81 29.69 -29.36 -47.37
C ASP A 81 28.42 -29.47 -48.26
N GLN A 82 27.25 -29.49 -47.63
CA GLN A 82 25.93 -29.48 -48.27
C GLN A 82 25.04 -28.36 -47.75
N ASN A 83 25.51 -27.54 -46.80
CA ASN A 83 24.75 -26.48 -46.16
C ASN A 83 25.58 -25.20 -45.99
N ALA A 84 25.44 -24.26 -46.92
CA ALA A 84 26.20 -23.01 -46.95
C ALA A 84 25.96 -22.04 -45.78
N ASP A 85 25.11 -22.38 -44.81
CA ASP A 85 24.94 -21.66 -43.54
C ASP A 85 25.82 -22.25 -42.41
N ILE A 86 26.46 -23.41 -42.63
CA ILE A 86 27.39 -24.09 -41.71
C ILE A 86 28.77 -24.02 -42.34
N HIS A 87 29.68 -23.27 -41.75
CA HIS A 87 31.02 -23.09 -42.28
C HIS A 87 31.95 -22.38 -41.29
N PRO A 88 33.29 -22.46 -41.44
CA PRO A 88 34.24 -21.73 -40.60
C PRO A 88 33.88 -20.24 -40.38
N GLY A 89 33.55 -19.89 -39.14
CA GLY A 89 33.20 -18.54 -38.73
C GLY A 89 31.80 -18.06 -39.16
N ALA A 90 30.85 -18.97 -39.36
CA ALA A 90 29.42 -18.66 -39.34
C ALA A 90 28.97 -18.17 -37.94
N ASP A 91 27.72 -17.74 -37.80
CA ASP A 91 27.14 -17.45 -36.48
C ASP A 91 26.69 -18.78 -35.86
N GLU A 92 27.17 -19.10 -34.65
CA GLU A 92 26.70 -20.26 -33.88
C GLU A 92 25.27 -20.01 -33.37
N LEU A 93 24.37 -20.97 -33.58
CA LEU A 93 22.95 -20.91 -33.21
C LEU A 93 22.62 -22.01 -32.22
N CYS A 94 21.65 -21.76 -31.33
CA CYS A 94 21.06 -22.78 -30.47
C CYS A 94 20.19 -23.78 -31.27
N ASP A 95 20.79 -24.67 -32.07
CA ASP A 95 20.10 -25.64 -32.91
C ASP A 95 20.65 -27.09 -32.82
N GLY A 96 21.66 -27.32 -31.98
CA GLY A 96 22.30 -28.63 -31.81
C GLY A 96 23.39 -28.94 -32.82
N VAL A 97 23.82 -27.95 -33.62
CA VAL A 97 24.82 -28.09 -34.68
C VAL A 97 25.94 -27.08 -34.47
N ASP A 98 27.19 -27.54 -34.66
CA ASP A 98 28.38 -26.70 -34.79
C ASP A 98 28.28 -25.94 -36.13
N ASN A 99 27.67 -24.75 -36.12
CA ASN A 99 27.44 -23.95 -37.33
C ASN A 99 28.72 -23.28 -37.81
N ASP A 100 29.62 -22.92 -36.89
CA ASP A 100 30.83 -22.18 -37.23
C ASP A 100 32.07 -23.08 -37.44
N CYS A 101 31.89 -24.40 -37.30
CA CYS A 101 32.87 -25.46 -37.49
C CYS A 101 34.12 -25.34 -36.60
N ASP A 102 34.03 -24.75 -35.41
CA ASP A 102 35.15 -24.63 -34.48
C ASP A 102 35.32 -25.85 -33.54
N GLY A 103 34.31 -26.73 -33.50
CA GLY A 103 34.26 -27.95 -32.71
C GLY A 103 33.53 -27.84 -31.38
N LEU A 104 32.92 -26.69 -31.07
CA LEU A 104 31.98 -26.47 -29.98
C LEU A 104 30.55 -26.49 -30.53
N VAL A 105 29.55 -26.66 -29.65
CA VAL A 105 28.14 -26.76 -30.03
C VAL A 105 27.31 -26.10 -28.93
N ASP A 106 26.42 -25.20 -29.31
CA ASP A 106 25.44 -24.56 -28.42
C ASP A 106 26.07 -24.03 -27.11
N ASP A 107 25.62 -24.52 -25.93
CA ASP A 107 26.10 -24.13 -24.60
C ASP A 107 27.58 -24.43 -24.33
N ALA A 108 28.22 -25.25 -25.18
CA ALA A 108 29.66 -25.47 -25.11
C ALA A 108 30.46 -24.39 -25.83
N ASP A 109 29.80 -23.56 -26.65
CA ASP A 109 30.37 -22.44 -27.38
C ASP A 109 30.13 -21.10 -26.67
N ASP A 110 31.16 -20.27 -26.58
CA ASP A 110 31.11 -18.96 -25.94
C ASP A 110 30.53 -17.87 -26.87
N ASP A 111 30.50 -18.09 -28.20
CA ASP A 111 29.99 -17.10 -29.17
C ASP A 111 28.61 -17.43 -29.76
N VAL A 112 27.96 -18.49 -29.24
CA VAL A 112 26.58 -18.87 -29.53
C VAL A 112 25.61 -17.70 -29.42
N THR A 113 24.67 -17.67 -30.36
CA THR A 113 23.61 -16.67 -30.44
C THR A 113 22.23 -17.33 -30.34
N GLY A 114 21.23 -16.55 -29.92
CA GLY A 114 19.87 -17.05 -29.74
C GLY A 114 19.62 -17.76 -28.40
N THR A 115 20.52 -17.58 -27.42
CA THR A 115 20.32 -18.04 -26.04
C THR A 115 19.09 -17.41 -25.40
N THR A 116 18.56 -18.11 -24.40
CA THR A 116 17.49 -17.62 -23.53
C THR A 116 18.06 -17.36 -22.13
N THR A 117 17.73 -16.20 -21.56
CA THR A 117 18.06 -15.91 -20.16
C THR A 117 17.26 -16.81 -19.22
N SER A 118 18.01 -17.68 -18.58
CA SER A 118 17.70 -18.62 -17.54
C SER A 118 17.63 -18.10 -16.10
N TYR A 119 16.74 -18.59 -15.23
CA TYR A 119 16.82 -18.43 -13.76
C TYR A 119 16.63 -19.79 -13.07
N PRO A 120 17.38 -20.12 -12.01
CA PRO A 120 17.16 -21.35 -11.24
C PRO A 120 15.78 -21.32 -10.56
N ASP A 121 15.12 -22.47 -10.51
CA ASP A 121 13.85 -22.71 -9.81
C ASP A 121 14.09 -23.85 -8.81
N ALA A 122 14.64 -23.48 -7.65
CA ALA A 122 15.20 -24.45 -6.71
C ALA A 122 14.13 -25.15 -5.86
N ASP A 123 12.95 -24.55 -5.70
CA ASP A 123 11.83 -25.13 -4.98
C ASP A 123 10.77 -25.78 -5.90
N GLY A 124 10.73 -25.41 -7.18
CA GLY A 124 9.92 -26.03 -8.21
C GLY A 124 8.51 -25.46 -8.35
N ASP A 125 8.29 -24.18 -8.04
CA ASP A 125 6.99 -23.53 -8.18
C ASP A 125 6.76 -22.84 -9.54
N GLY A 126 7.82 -22.73 -10.36
CA GLY A 126 7.78 -22.18 -11.70
C GLY A 126 8.25 -20.73 -11.82
N TYR A 127 8.71 -20.12 -10.73
CA TYR A 127 9.39 -18.83 -10.68
C TYR A 127 10.85 -19.05 -10.28
N GLY A 128 11.73 -18.11 -10.61
CA GLY A 128 13.17 -18.30 -10.37
C GLY A 128 13.88 -17.06 -9.86
N ASP A 129 15.06 -17.29 -9.29
CA ASP A 129 15.87 -16.25 -8.64
C ASP A 129 16.50 -15.28 -9.64
N ALA A 130 16.01 -14.03 -9.65
CA ALA A 130 16.56 -12.93 -10.45
C ALA A 130 18.04 -12.62 -10.20
N GLU A 131 18.60 -13.00 -9.05
CA GLU A 131 20.00 -12.75 -8.70
C GLU A 131 20.97 -13.70 -9.44
N LEU A 132 20.46 -14.76 -10.08
CA LEU A 132 21.27 -15.81 -10.73
C LEU A 132 20.89 -16.05 -12.20
N PRO A 133 21.01 -15.04 -13.09
CA PRO A 133 20.78 -15.21 -14.51
C PRO A 133 21.91 -16.02 -15.17
N GLU A 134 21.55 -16.90 -16.11
CA GLU A 134 22.51 -17.62 -16.97
C GLU A 134 21.87 -17.85 -18.34
N GLU A 135 22.61 -17.55 -19.40
CA GLU A 135 22.19 -17.76 -20.78
C GLU A 135 22.30 -19.26 -21.14
N VAL A 136 21.24 -19.83 -21.70
CA VAL A 136 21.19 -21.24 -22.11
C VAL A 136 20.48 -21.42 -23.45
N CYS A 137 20.89 -22.41 -24.21
CA CYS A 137 20.22 -22.85 -25.44
C CYS A 137 19.01 -23.74 -25.14
N GLU A 138 19.13 -24.67 -24.18
CA GLU A 138 18.03 -25.53 -23.74
C GLU A 138 17.64 -25.26 -22.28
N LEU A 139 16.36 -24.97 -22.05
CA LEU A 139 15.85 -24.76 -20.69
C LEU A 139 15.75 -26.11 -19.95
N GLY A 140 16.60 -26.30 -18.95
CA GLY A 140 16.53 -27.43 -18.01
C GLY A 140 15.24 -27.43 -17.18
N SER A 141 14.90 -28.57 -16.58
CA SER A 141 13.68 -28.70 -15.75
C SER A 141 13.79 -28.02 -14.37
N ASP A 142 14.99 -27.60 -14.00
CA ASP A 142 15.36 -26.90 -12.76
C ASP A 142 15.56 -25.40 -12.98
N ARG A 143 15.13 -24.90 -14.15
CA ARG A 143 15.24 -23.49 -14.51
C ARG A 143 13.98 -23.00 -15.23
N VAL A 144 13.71 -21.71 -15.08
CA VAL A 144 12.58 -21.02 -15.68
C VAL A 144 13.02 -19.69 -16.29
N THR A 145 12.16 -19.09 -17.11
CA THR A 145 12.42 -17.77 -17.71
C THR A 145 11.78 -16.63 -16.92
N ASP A 146 10.93 -16.97 -15.94
CA ASP A 146 10.29 -15.98 -15.08
C ASP A 146 11.12 -15.78 -13.81
N ALA A 147 11.64 -14.58 -13.62
CA ALA A 147 12.60 -14.25 -12.56
C ALA A 147 11.94 -13.58 -11.35
N THR A 148 10.64 -13.75 -11.18
CA THR A 148 9.87 -12.93 -10.23
C THR A 148 9.74 -13.53 -8.84
N ASP A 149 10.51 -14.59 -8.55
CA ASP A 149 10.58 -15.19 -7.23
C ASP A 149 11.39 -14.31 -6.25
N CYS A 150 10.83 -14.12 -5.06
CA CYS A 150 11.46 -13.39 -3.96
C CYS A 150 12.03 -14.32 -2.87
N ASP A 151 11.70 -15.62 -2.87
CA ASP A 151 12.30 -16.67 -2.03
C ASP A 151 12.31 -18.03 -2.75
N ASP A 152 13.35 -18.26 -3.56
CA ASP A 152 13.67 -19.50 -4.32
C ASP A 152 13.97 -20.72 -3.42
N THR A 153 13.52 -20.71 -2.18
CA THR A 153 13.63 -21.83 -1.24
C THR A 153 12.27 -22.30 -0.72
N SER A 154 11.18 -21.66 -1.12
CA SER A 154 9.84 -21.86 -0.61
C SER A 154 8.77 -21.81 -1.70
N THR A 155 8.26 -22.97 -2.10
CA THR A 155 7.15 -23.12 -3.07
C THR A 155 5.83 -22.42 -2.71
N GLU A 156 5.75 -21.84 -1.51
CA GLU A 156 4.59 -21.07 -1.03
C GLU A 156 4.78 -19.56 -1.23
N VAL A 157 5.99 -19.09 -1.54
CA VAL A 157 6.36 -17.68 -1.68
C VAL A 157 6.69 -17.41 -3.15
N HIS A 158 5.72 -16.84 -3.87
CA HIS A 158 5.87 -16.58 -5.29
C HIS A 158 4.82 -15.58 -5.78
N PRO A 159 5.02 -14.96 -6.95
CA PRO A 159 4.03 -14.11 -7.59
C PRO A 159 2.62 -14.70 -7.62
N GLY A 160 1.68 -13.99 -7.03
CA GLY A 160 0.26 -14.38 -6.99
C GLY A 160 -0.07 -15.52 -6.02
N ALA A 161 0.84 -15.86 -5.09
CA ALA A 161 0.49 -16.62 -3.89
C ALA A 161 -0.57 -15.87 -3.06
N THR A 162 -1.18 -16.55 -2.08
CA THR A 162 -2.14 -15.90 -1.18
C THR A 162 -1.40 -15.31 0.00
N GLU A 163 -1.48 -13.99 0.15
CA GLU A 163 -0.80 -13.29 1.23
C GLU A 163 -1.35 -13.64 2.61
N THR A 164 -0.43 -13.83 3.56
CA THR A 164 -0.77 -13.99 4.99
C THR A 164 -0.29 -12.76 5.73
N TRP A 165 -1.16 -11.74 5.79
CA TRP A 165 -0.85 -10.47 6.42
C TRP A 165 -0.31 -10.58 7.85
N TYR A 166 0.67 -9.72 8.14
CA TYR A 166 1.28 -9.48 9.45
C TYR A 166 2.17 -10.61 9.99
N ASP A 167 2.78 -11.41 9.13
CA ASP A 167 3.78 -12.42 9.51
C ASP A 167 5.23 -12.05 9.15
N GLY A 168 5.40 -10.95 8.40
CA GLY A 168 6.65 -10.37 7.96
C GLY A 168 7.23 -10.98 6.69
N VAL A 169 6.46 -11.79 5.97
CA VAL A 169 6.84 -12.41 4.69
C VAL A 169 6.02 -11.77 3.57
N ASP A 170 6.69 -11.39 2.47
CA ASP A 170 6.03 -10.99 1.22
C ASP A 170 5.75 -12.26 0.43
N THR A 171 4.66 -12.96 0.75
CA THR A 171 4.35 -14.28 0.20
C THR A 171 4.03 -14.21 -1.29
N ASP A 172 3.37 -13.15 -1.74
CA ASP A 172 2.98 -12.98 -3.13
C ASP A 172 3.99 -12.22 -3.99
N CYS A 173 5.17 -11.90 -3.44
CA CYS A 173 6.27 -11.18 -4.08
C CYS A 173 5.82 -9.89 -4.78
N SER A 174 4.76 -9.25 -4.29
CA SER A 174 4.22 -8.02 -4.89
C SER A 174 5.08 -6.80 -4.56
N GLY A 175 5.94 -6.91 -3.53
CA GLY A 175 6.72 -5.81 -2.99
C GLY A 175 5.88 -4.77 -2.23
N THR A 176 4.60 -5.07 -1.95
CA THR A 176 3.79 -4.28 -1.01
C THR A 176 4.21 -4.58 0.42
N SER A 177 3.89 -3.66 1.34
CA SER A 177 4.16 -3.90 2.75
C SER A 177 3.23 -5.00 3.27
N ASP A 178 3.77 -6.02 3.93
CA ASP A 178 2.98 -7.04 4.67
C ASP A 178 2.13 -6.44 5.82
N TYR A 179 2.35 -5.16 6.11
CA TYR A 179 1.59 -4.41 7.11
C TYR A 179 0.58 -3.44 6.51
N ASP A 180 0.30 -3.49 5.21
CA ASP A 180 -0.68 -2.66 4.47
C ASP A 180 -1.68 -3.58 3.76
N ALA A 181 -2.65 -4.12 4.52
CA ALA A 181 -3.50 -5.20 4.02
C ALA A 181 -4.60 -4.76 3.05
N ASP A 182 -4.95 -3.46 3.01
CA ASP A 182 -5.94 -2.91 2.08
C ASP A 182 -5.32 -2.18 0.88
N GLY A 183 -4.01 -1.94 0.89
CA GLY A 183 -3.22 -1.47 -0.23
C GLY A 183 -3.36 0.02 -0.50
N ASP A 184 -3.66 0.82 0.53
CA ASP A 184 -3.78 2.28 0.41
C ASP A 184 -2.44 3.02 0.57
N GLY A 185 -1.39 2.29 0.96
CA GLY A 185 -0.02 2.79 1.13
C GLY A 185 0.35 3.19 2.55
N PHE A 186 -0.51 2.93 3.54
CA PHE A 186 -0.24 3.16 4.95
C PHE A 186 -0.13 1.83 5.71
N ASP A 187 0.93 1.69 6.51
CA ASP A 187 1.07 0.52 7.37
C ASP A 187 0.12 0.61 8.58
N SER A 188 -0.37 -0.54 9.04
CA SER A 188 -1.13 -0.73 10.28
C SER A 188 -0.48 -0.12 11.52
N ASP A 189 -1.25 0.64 12.29
CA ASP A 189 -0.87 1.27 13.56
C ASP A 189 -0.46 0.24 14.63
N ALA A 190 -1.09 -0.94 14.61
CA ALA A 190 -0.80 -2.06 15.49
C ALA A 190 0.63 -2.60 15.31
N TRP A 191 1.22 -2.34 14.14
CA TRP A 191 2.58 -2.75 13.76
C TRP A 191 3.54 -1.58 13.61
N GLY A 192 3.16 -0.40 14.11
CA GLY A 192 4.01 0.79 14.15
C GLY A 192 3.89 1.71 12.94
N GLY A 193 2.90 1.47 12.09
CA GLY A 193 2.45 2.39 11.06
C GLY A 193 1.48 3.44 11.61
N THR A 194 0.61 3.95 10.74
CA THR A 194 -0.30 5.07 11.01
C THR A 194 -1.74 4.81 10.61
N ASP A 195 -2.03 3.68 9.97
CA ASP A 195 -3.40 3.28 9.63
C ASP A 195 -4.10 2.63 10.84
N CYS A 196 -5.21 3.24 11.27
CA CYS A 196 -6.00 2.80 12.40
C CYS A 196 -7.06 1.74 12.06
N ASP A 197 -7.35 1.48 10.78
CA ASP A 197 -8.13 0.34 10.29
C ASP A 197 -7.59 -0.16 8.95
N ASP A 198 -6.51 -0.94 9.05
CA ASP A 198 -5.76 -1.58 7.95
C ASP A 198 -6.57 -2.59 7.11
N THR A 199 -7.90 -2.65 7.30
CA THR A 199 -8.79 -3.47 6.49
C THR A 199 -9.67 -2.63 5.55
N LEU A 200 -9.57 -1.30 5.63
CA LEU A 200 -10.39 -0.34 4.93
C LEU A 200 -9.54 0.82 4.39
N ALA A 201 -9.22 0.77 3.09
CA ALA A 201 -8.47 1.81 2.37
C ALA A 201 -9.07 3.23 2.38
N SER A 202 -10.23 3.42 3.03
CA SER A 202 -10.86 4.72 3.29
C SER A 202 -10.56 5.28 4.67
N THR A 203 -9.84 4.55 5.51
CA THR A 203 -9.52 4.89 6.90
C THR A 203 -8.01 4.91 7.01
N ASN A 204 -7.39 6.08 6.97
CA ASN A 204 -5.95 6.26 7.02
C ASN A 204 -5.63 7.75 7.25
N PRO A 205 -4.37 8.11 7.59
CA PRO A 205 -4.00 9.49 7.90
C PRO A 205 -4.29 10.55 6.82
N ASP A 206 -4.41 10.14 5.56
CA ASP A 206 -4.70 11.04 4.43
C ASP A 206 -6.19 11.00 4.02
N ALA A 207 -7.01 10.16 4.67
CA ALA A 207 -8.42 10.08 4.42
C ALA A 207 -9.14 11.39 4.78
N ALA A 208 -10.25 11.65 4.09
CA ALA A 208 -11.07 12.81 4.39
C ALA A 208 -12.10 12.45 5.45
N GLU A 209 -12.11 13.19 6.56
CA GLU A 209 -13.03 12.92 7.66
C GLU A 209 -14.50 13.26 7.30
N THR A 210 -15.40 12.33 7.63
CA THR A 210 -16.85 12.52 7.52
C THR A 210 -17.47 12.58 8.90
N TRP A 211 -17.46 13.79 9.45
CA TRP A 211 -17.99 14.08 10.78
C TRP A 211 -19.36 13.47 11.08
N TYR A 212 -19.47 12.95 12.30
CA TYR A 212 -20.65 12.40 12.96
C TYR A 212 -21.12 11.03 12.45
N ASP A 213 -20.28 10.27 11.76
CA ASP A 213 -20.59 8.91 11.32
C ASP A 213 -20.07 7.80 12.26
N GLY A 214 -19.28 8.20 13.27
CA GLY A 214 -18.68 7.36 14.30
C GLY A 214 -17.38 6.68 13.90
N VAL A 215 -16.78 7.06 12.77
CA VAL A 215 -15.50 6.56 12.28
C VAL A 215 -14.47 7.68 12.39
N ASP A 216 -13.28 7.36 12.91
CA ASP A 216 -12.09 8.24 12.82
C ASP A 216 -11.39 7.84 11.52
N ALA A 217 -11.90 8.34 10.39
CA ALA A 217 -11.42 7.98 9.07
C ALA A 217 -10.00 8.50 8.84
N ASP A 218 -9.69 9.70 9.32
CA ASP A 218 -8.37 10.33 9.15
C ASP A 218 -7.33 9.90 10.19
N CYS A 219 -7.68 8.97 11.10
CA CYS A 219 -6.82 8.44 12.17
C CYS A 219 -6.16 9.55 13.00
N SER A 220 -6.76 10.73 13.09
CA SER A 220 -6.21 11.86 13.85
C SER A 220 -6.29 11.63 15.35
N GLY A 221 -7.14 10.70 15.79
CA GLY A 221 -7.48 10.49 17.18
C GLY A 221 -8.30 11.64 17.77
N THR A 222 -8.77 12.58 16.93
CA THR A 222 -9.79 13.54 17.32
C THR A 222 -11.14 12.82 17.40
N SER A 223 -12.04 13.33 18.23
CA SER A 223 -13.38 12.74 18.31
C SER A 223 -14.13 13.09 17.03
N ASP A 224 -14.74 12.10 16.36
CA ASP A 224 -15.65 12.33 15.22
C ASP A 224 -16.87 13.22 15.57
N TYR A 225 -17.06 13.50 16.85
CA TYR A 225 -18.10 14.39 17.36
C TYR A 225 -17.56 15.77 17.78
N ASP A 226 -16.31 16.12 17.49
CA ASP A 226 -15.61 17.38 17.82
C ASP A 226 -15.11 18.05 16.52
N TYR A 227 -16.04 18.64 15.76
CA TYR A 227 -15.79 19.14 14.41
C TYR A 227 -14.87 20.38 14.38
N ASP A 228 -14.91 21.21 15.42
CA ASP A 228 -14.10 22.43 15.49
C ASP A 228 -12.78 22.26 16.29
N ALA A 229 -12.57 21.07 16.86
CA ALA A 229 -11.36 20.62 17.52
C ALA A 229 -10.99 21.44 18.77
N ASP A 230 -11.98 21.84 19.56
CA ASP A 230 -11.78 22.49 20.86
C ASP A 230 -11.67 21.50 22.03
N GLY A 231 -11.94 20.21 21.76
CA GLY A 231 -11.83 19.11 22.70
C GLY A 231 -13.15 18.73 23.39
N TYR A 232 -14.28 19.28 22.95
CA TYR A 232 -15.60 18.96 23.49
C TYR A 232 -16.54 18.40 22.43
N ASP A 233 -17.03 17.17 22.65
CA ASP A 233 -18.00 16.58 21.75
C ASP A 233 -19.30 17.40 21.67
N ALA A 234 -19.91 17.41 20.48
CA ALA A 234 -21.21 17.96 20.18
C ALA A 234 -22.33 17.42 21.09
N LYS A 235 -23.12 18.34 21.65
CA LYS A 235 -24.26 18.03 22.53
C LYS A 235 -25.35 17.19 21.85
N GLU A 236 -25.53 17.30 20.53
CA GLU A 236 -26.49 16.47 19.78
C GLU A 236 -26.12 14.98 19.82
N TYR A 237 -24.84 14.66 19.96
CA TYR A 237 -24.30 13.30 20.01
C TYR A 237 -23.94 12.84 21.43
N GLY A 238 -24.41 13.56 22.45
CA GLY A 238 -24.23 13.19 23.86
C GLY A 238 -23.02 13.83 24.53
N GLY A 239 -22.32 14.72 23.83
CA GLY A 239 -21.31 15.59 24.38
C GLY A 239 -21.88 16.80 25.13
N THR A 240 -21.06 17.83 25.29
CA THR A 240 -21.38 19.02 26.10
C THR A 240 -21.29 20.33 25.33
N ASP A 241 -20.73 20.33 24.14
CA ASP A 241 -20.63 21.52 23.30
C ASP A 241 -21.97 21.87 22.63
N CYS A 242 -22.42 23.10 22.87
CA CYS A 242 -23.66 23.64 22.34
C CYS A 242 -23.56 24.22 20.92
N ASP A 243 -22.37 24.49 20.37
CA ASP A 243 -22.14 24.85 18.97
C ASP A 243 -20.79 24.34 18.44
N ASP A 244 -20.79 23.07 18.07
CA ASP A 244 -19.66 22.30 17.50
C ASP A 244 -19.22 22.74 16.09
N ARG A 245 -19.40 24.02 15.76
CA ARG A 245 -18.80 24.66 14.59
C ARG A 245 -17.97 25.88 15.00
N SER A 246 -17.85 26.12 16.29
CA SER A 246 -17.28 27.30 16.90
C SER A 246 -16.39 26.87 18.07
N ALA A 247 -15.09 26.74 17.81
CA ALA A 247 -14.09 26.42 18.83
C ALA A 247 -13.94 27.45 19.99
N SER A 248 -14.78 28.48 20.00
CA SER A 248 -14.93 29.45 21.09
C SER A 248 -16.19 29.25 21.93
N THR A 249 -17.03 28.29 21.55
CA THR A 249 -18.29 27.97 22.19
C THR A 249 -18.17 26.57 22.78
N TYR A 250 -17.99 26.46 24.10
CA TYR A 250 -17.82 25.18 24.79
C TYR A 250 -18.03 25.36 26.29
N PRO A 251 -18.25 24.26 27.04
CA PRO A 251 -18.39 24.32 28.49
C PRO A 251 -17.25 25.06 29.20
N GLY A 252 -17.58 26.20 29.79
CA GLY A 252 -16.62 27.05 30.52
C GLY A 252 -15.73 27.92 29.65
N ALA A 253 -16.12 28.17 28.39
CA ALA A 253 -15.57 29.26 27.59
C ALA A 253 -15.77 30.62 28.30
N THR A 254 -15.09 31.65 27.81
CA THR A 254 -15.29 33.01 28.35
C THR A 254 -16.46 33.66 27.65
N GLU A 255 -17.48 34.04 28.43
CA GLU A 255 -18.63 34.73 27.89
C GLU A 255 -18.36 36.17 27.48
N THR A 256 -18.93 36.55 26.33
CA THR A 256 -18.97 37.93 25.85
C THR A 256 -20.40 38.41 25.86
N TRP A 257 -20.79 39.06 26.95
CA TRP A 257 -22.14 39.56 27.15
C TRP A 257 -22.65 40.43 25.99
N TYR A 258 -23.94 40.25 25.69
CA TYR A 258 -24.76 41.00 24.75
C TYR A 258 -24.47 40.75 23.26
N ASP A 259 -23.80 39.65 22.90
CA ASP A 259 -23.54 39.27 21.51
C ASP A 259 -24.52 38.23 20.95
N GLY A 260 -25.38 37.69 21.81
CA GLY A 260 -26.42 36.71 21.52
C GLY A 260 -25.94 35.26 21.44
N VAL A 261 -24.70 34.98 21.87
CA VAL A 261 -24.10 33.65 21.89
C VAL A 261 -23.95 33.19 23.35
N ASP A 262 -24.43 31.98 23.64
CA ASP A 262 -24.13 31.25 24.88
C ASP A 262 -22.81 30.51 24.66
N ALA A 263 -21.69 31.23 24.78
CA ALA A 263 -20.36 30.70 24.51
C ALA A 263 -19.93 29.64 25.52
N ASP A 264 -20.35 29.72 26.78
CA ASP A 264 -19.93 28.78 27.83
C ASP A 264 -20.90 27.59 28.01
N CYS A 265 -21.98 27.56 27.23
CA CYS A 265 -23.02 26.54 27.22
C CYS A 265 -23.72 26.33 28.58
N ALA A 266 -23.64 27.29 29.50
CA ALA A 266 -24.32 27.23 30.80
C ALA A 266 -25.83 27.44 30.65
N GLY A 267 -26.28 28.05 29.55
CA GLY A 267 -27.68 28.38 29.31
C GLY A 267 -28.19 29.53 30.18
N ASP A 268 -27.26 30.32 30.71
CA ASP A 268 -27.55 31.60 31.35
C ASP A 268 -27.97 32.63 30.28
N SER A 269 -28.66 33.69 30.68
CA SER A 269 -29.09 34.71 29.72
C SER A 269 -27.90 35.59 29.33
N ASP A 270 -27.60 35.68 28.03
CA ASP A 270 -26.58 36.61 27.49
C ASP A 270 -26.88 38.10 27.81
N TYR A 271 -28.08 38.38 28.31
CA TYR A 271 -28.51 39.71 28.73
C TYR A 271 -28.55 39.88 30.26
N ASP A 272 -28.02 38.95 31.05
CA ASP A 272 -27.94 38.99 32.53
C ASP A 272 -26.46 38.83 32.96
N ALA A 273 -25.68 39.90 32.82
CA ALA A 273 -24.23 39.81 32.96
C ALA A 273 -23.72 39.66 34.41
N ASP A 274 -24.57 39.96 35.40
CA ASP A 274 -24.23 39.81 36.83
C ASP A 274 -24.90 38.61 37.52
N ALA A 275 -25.70 37.86 36.76
CA ALA A 275 -26.33 36.59 37.13
C ALA A 275 -27.29 36.70 38.33
N ASP A 276 -28.08 37.76 38.38
CA ASP A 276 -29.11 37.97 39.39
C ASP A 276 -30.50 37.46 38.97
N GLY A 277 -30.65 37.06 37.71
CA GLY A 277 -31.86 36.51 37.10
C GLY A 277 -32.73 37.55 36.39
N PHE A 278 -32.26 38.79 36.22
CA PHE A 278 -32.96 39.85 35.50
C PHE A 278 -32.17 40.29 34.27
N ASP A 279 -32.81 40.25 33.10
CA ASP A 279 -32.17 40.75 31.88
C ASP A 279 -32.04 42.28 31.91
N SER A 280 -30.99 42.80 31.28
CA SER A 280 -30.75 44.22 31.01
C SER A 280 -31.94 44.93 30.36
N ASP A 281 -32.29 46.11 30.88
CA ASP A 281 -33.32 47.02 30.37
C ASP A 281 -33.02 47.51 28.95
N ALA A 282 -31.73 47.65 28.61
CA ALA A 282 -31.25 48.01 27.28
C ALA A 282 -31.62 46.95 26.23
N HIS A 283 -31.85 45.72 26.68
CA HIS A 283 -32.23 44.56 25.87
C HIS A 283 -33.69 44.14 26.11
N GLY A 284 -34.48 44.97 26.79
CA GLY A 284 -35.92 44.77 26.99
C GLY A 284 -36.28 43.99 28.25
N GLY A 285 -35.31 43.74 29.13
CA GLY A 285 -35.52 43.25 30.48
C GLY A 285 -35.87 44.36 31.48
N THR A 286 -35.56 44.13 32.76
CA THR A 286 -35.97 44.99 33.88
C THR A 286 -34.82 45.35 34.82
N ASP A 287 -33.58 45.05 34.45
CA ASP A 287 -32.38 45.49 35.16
C ASP A 287 -31.78 46.76 34.52
N CYS A 288 -31.73 47.85 35.27
CA CYS A 288 -31.20 49.14 34.83
C CYS A 288 -29.68 49.34 35.06
N ASP A 289 -28.99 48.42 35.73
CA ASP A 289 -27.53 48.33 35.84
C ASP A 289 -27.06 46.87 35.95
N ASP A 290 -27.08 46.20 34.79
CA ASP A 290 -26.73 44.79 34.53
C ASP A 290 -25.26 44.40 34.86
N THR A 291 -24.53 45.26 35.55
CA THR A 291 -23.20 44.97 36.08
C THR A 291 -23.18 44.79 37.60
N LYS A 292 -24.36 44.89 38.24
CA LYS A 292 -24.54 44.86 39.69
C LYS A 292 -25.86 44.18 40.06
N ALA A 293 -25.74 42.93 40.50
CA ALA A 293 -26.81 42.06 41.02
C ALA A 293 -27.67 42.60 42.18
N ALA A 294 -27.40 43.81 42.66
CA ALA A 294 -28.18 44.49 43.68
C ALA A 294 -29.14 45.54 43.12
N ILE A 295 -29.06 45.85 41.82
CA ILE A 295 -29.90 46.84 41.12
C ILE A 295 -30.73 46.05 40.12
N ASN A 296 -32.03 45.94 40.32
CA ASN A 296 -32.97 45.27 39.43
C ASN A 296 -34.40 45.53 39.89
N SER A 297 -35.39 45.17 39.07
CA SER A 297 -36.80 45.44 39.36
C SER A 297 -37.39 44.80 40.64
N ASP A 298 -36.74 43.78 41.20
CA ASP A 298 -37.17 43.14 42.46
C ASP A 298 -36.33 43.60 43.67
N ALA A 299 -35.31 44.43 43.43
CA ALA A 299 -34.47 44.96 44.49
C ALA A 299 -35.26 45.92 45.38
N ALA A 300 -34.86 46.00 46.65
CA ALA A 300 -35.50 46.91 47.60
C ALA A 300 -34.84 48.30 47.50
N GLU A 301 -35.64 49.33 47.21
CA GLU A 301 -35.12 50.69 47.08
C GLU A 301 -34.54 51.24 48.39
N THR A 302 -33.38 51.88 48.29
CA THR A 302 -32.76 52.62 49.38
C THR A 302 -32.85 54.11 49.10
N TRP A 303 -33.98 54.68 49.50
CA TRP A 303 -34.27 56.10 49.31
C TRP A 303 -33.11 57.04 49.74
N TYR A 304 -32.89 58.05 48.91
CA TYR A 304 -31.98 59.18 49.11
C TYR A 304 -30.48 58.89 48.96
N ASP A 305 -30.10 57.81 48.28
CA ASP A 305 -28.70 57.52 47.97
C ASP A 305 -28.28 57.88 46.53
N GLY A 306 -29.25 58.30 45.72
CA GLY A 306 -29.13 58.74 44.34
C GLY A 306 -29.07 57.62 43.31
N VAL A 307 -29.37 56.38 43.70
CA VAL A 307 -29.45 55.20 42.83
C VAL A 307 -30.91 54.75 42.77
N ASP A 308 -31.42 54.52 41.55
CA ASP A 308 -32.70 53.83 41.33
C ASP A 308 -32.41 52.33 41.37
N THR A 309 -32.40 51.77 42.58
CA THR A 309 -32.06 50.37 42.86
C THR A 309 -33.15 49.43 42.36
N ASP A 310 -34.42 49.82 42.48
CA ASP A 310 -35.58 49.01 42.07
C ASP A 310 -36.01 49.23 40.61
N CYS A 311 -35.28 50.04 39.86
CA CYS A 311 -35.51 50.35 38.45
C CYS A 311 -36.96 50.79 38.15
N SER A 312 -37.67 51.36 39.12
CA SER A 312 -39.06 51.80 38.96
C SER A 312 -39.17 53.03 38.07
N GLY A 313 -38.06 53.73 37.84
CA GLY A 313 -38.03 55.02 37.16
C GLY A 313 -38.70 56.14 37.96
N THR A 314 -39.00 55.89 39.24
CA THR A 314 -39.45 56.92 40.18
C THR A 314 -38.25 57.71 40.69
N SER A 315 -38.48 58.89 41.23
CA SER A 315 -37.39 59.70 41.77
C SER A 315 -36.95 59.09 43.09
N ASP A 316 -35.67 58.77 43.27
CA ASP A 316 -35.07 58.33 44.55
C ASP A 316 -35.27 59.35 45.71
N TYR A 317 -35.83 60.51 45.41
CA TYR A 317 -36.18 61.55 46.38
C TYR A 317 -37.70 61.75 46.53
N ASP A 318 -38.53 60.81 46.08
CA ASP A 318 -40.01 60.78 46.16
C ASP A 318 -40.47 59.45 46.78
N ALA A 319 -40.18 59.27 48.06
CA ALA A 319 -40.38 58.02 48.79
C ALA A 319 -41.86 57.72 49.09
N ASP A 320 -42.72 58.74 49.14
CA ASP A 320 -44.18 58.55 49.34
C ASP A 320 -44.96 58.35 48.02
N GLY A 321 -44.31 58.62 46.88
CA GLY A 321 -44.79 58.35 45.52
C GLY A 321 -45.88 59.32 45.04
N ASP A 322 -45.94 60.54 45.59
CA ASP A 322 -46.92 61.56 45.21
C ASP A 322 -46.52 62.37 43.96
N GLY A 323 -45.29 62.19 43.49
CA GLY A 323 -44.73 62.81 42.29
C GLY A 323 -43.93 64.08 42.55
N PHE A 324 -43.55 64.37 43.80
CA PHE A 324 -42.77 65.55 44.18
C PHE A 324 -41.53 65.18 45.01
N ASP A 325 -40.35 65.57 44.54
CA ASP A 325 -39.10 65.36 45.30
C ASP A 325 -39.12 66.08 46.67
N SER A 326 -38.45 65.48 47.66
CA SER A 326 -38.22 66.03 49.00
C SER A 326 -37.50 67.38 49.03
N ASP A 327 -37.99 68.26 49.88
CA ASP A 327 -37.46 69.60 50.13
C ASP A 327 -36.03 69.56 50.71
N ALA A 328 -35.64 68.47 51.38
CA ALA A 328 -34.30 68.26 51.90
C ALA A 328 -33.26 68.07 50.78
N TYR A 329 -33.71 67.62 49.60
CA TYR A 329 -32.88 67.36 48.42
C TYR A 329 -33.15 68.34 47.28
N GLY A 330 -33.85 69.45 47.57
CA GLY A 330 -34.04 70.56 46.63
C GLY A 330 -35.37 70.52 45.86
N GLY A 331 -36.25 69.59 46.20
CA GLY A 331 -37.62 69.52 45.72
C GLY A 331 -38.59 70.43 46.48
N THR A 332 -39.88 70.09 46.44
CA THR A 332 -40.96 70.89 47.04
C THR A 332 -41.81 70.14 48.05
N ASP A 333 -41.59 68.84 48.23
CA ASP A 333 -42.36 68.03 49.16
C ASP A 333 -41.76 68.03 50.57
N CYS A 334 -42.60 68.19 51.59
CA CYS A 334 -42.17 68.33 52.97
C CYS A 334 -42.57 67.14 53.86
N ASP A 335 -43.27 66.15 53.31
CA ASP A 335 -43.74 64.94 54.01
C ASP A 335 -43.43 63.64 53.27
N ASP A 336 -42.28 63.61 52.61
CA ASP A 336 -41.71 62.52 51.80
C ASP A 336 -41.34 61.24 52.59
N ALA A 337 -42.13 60.77 53.56
CA ALA A 337 -41.77 59.67 54.47
C ALA A 337 -42.86 58.64 54.73
#